data_AF-A0A7J3U6R8-F1
#
_entry.id   AF-A0A7J3U6R8-F1
#
_cell.length_a   1.000
_cell.length_b   1.000
_cell.length_c   1.000
_cell.angle_alpha   90.00
_cell.angle_beta   90.00
_cell.angle_gamma   90.00
#
_symmetry.space_group_name_H-M   'P 1'
#
loop_
_entity.id
_entity.type
_entity.pdbx_description
1 polymer ?
#
loop_
_entity_poly.entity_id
_entity_poly.type
_entity_poly.pdbx_seq_one_letter_code
_entity_poly.pdbx_strand_id
1 'polypeptide(L)'
;MGRKVAITILILAMLTGTSALAGIGTTYVRESGTVLPPSYAGNSGYDLLIVTPSEFAIALQPLITHKDSHGVQTILVTLDEVYNGDYFTVQGRDDAEKVKYFIKDAIEEWGIKYVMLVGGRRPGVAEEWFMPARYSHIVDDVETPENKYLSDLYFADIYDSGGNFSSWDTNNNGIFSEWHSGEKADDTADLYPDVYVGRLPCRNEFEVKTMVDKIITYENGTYGKPWFNRIVAVGGDTYPSNDYYEGEVTNQKVIDEMQGFEPVKLWTSDGSLKNWRDVVKTINQGCGFINFEGHGSPTTWATHPPYDESTWIYGLQIFQMPLLSNGDMLPVCVVGGCHNSLFNIS
;
A
#
# COMPACT_ATOMS: atom_id res chain seq x y z
N MET A 1 24.43 4.75 87.07
CA MET A 1 23.52 4.84 88.24
C MET A 1 22.84 6.21 88.17
N GLY A 2 21.51 6.24 88.08
CA GLY A 2 20.70 7.44 87.76
C GLY A 2 20.52 7.64 86.24
N ARG A 3 19.35 7.99 85.67
CA ARG A 3 18.08 8.43 86.24
C ARG A 3 16.96 8.16 85.21
N LYS A 4 15.75 7.90 85.73
CA LYS A 4 14.50 7.57 85.04
C LYS A 4 13.94 8.73 84.19
N VAL A 5 13.31 8.40 83.05
CA VAL A 5 12.00 8.95 82.64
C VAL A 5 11.25 7.84 81.91
N ALA A 6 10.04 7.52 82.37
CA ALA A 6 9.06 6.69 81.68
C ALA A 6 8.19 7.59 80.81
N ILE A 7 7.72 7.12 79.65
CA ILE A 7 6.39 7.43 79.10
C ILE A 7 6.02 6.33 78.09
N THR A 8 4.81 5.82 78.29
CA THR A 8 3.97 4.93 77.50
C THR A 8 4.06 5.15 75.98
N ILE A 9 4.29 4.09 75.20
CA ILE A 9 4.04 4.10 73.75
C ILE A 9 2.80 3.26 73.47
N LEU A 10 1.77 3.97 72.99
CA LEU A 10 0.50 3.46 72.53
C LEU A 10 0.68 2.73 71.19
N ILE A 11 -0.04 1.63 71.02
CA ILE A 11 -0.18 0.90 69.76
C ILE A 11 -0.83 1.82 68.72
N LEU A 12 -0.15 2.03 67.59
CA LEU A 12 -0.80 2.42 66.35
C LEU A 12 -0.04 1.80 65.16
N ALA A 13 -0.62 0.74 64.60
CA ALA A 13 -0.21 0.20 63.32
C ALA A 13 -0.68 1.18 62.23
N MET A 14 0.27 1.86 61.58
CA MET A 14 0.04 2.54 60.31
C MET A 14 0.47 1.60 59.18
N LEU A 15 -0.52 1.06 58.48
CA LEU A 15 -0.39 0.43 57.17
C LEU A 15 -0.77 1.47 56.12
N THR A 16 0.21 1.97 55.38
CA THR A 16 -0.01 2.80 54.18
C THR A 16 0.96 2.38 53.08
N GLY A 17 0.40 2.06 51.90
CA GLY A 17 1.09 1.71 50.66
C GLY A 17 1.32 0.19 50.53
N THR A 18 0.76 -0.55 49.58
CA THR A 18 0.53 -0.23 48.17
C THR A 18 -0.71 -0.97 47.62
N SER A 19 -1.24 -0.44 46.53
CA SER A 19 -2.52 -0.69 45.85
C SER A 19 -2.96 -2.15 45.66
N ALA A 20 -4.21 -2.41 46.04
CA ALA A 20 -4.98 -3.59 45.67
C ALA A 20 -5.38 -3.54 44.18
N LEU A 21 -5.04 -4.59 43.44
CA LEU A 21 -5.72 -4.95 42.20
C LEU A 21 -6.96 -5.78 42.54
N ALA A 22 -8.14 -5.25 42.28
CA ALA A 22 -9.34 -6.03 41.97
C ALA A 22 -10.47 -5.12 41.45
N GLY A 23 -11.05 -5.48 40.30
CA GLY A 23 -12.43 -5.14 39.97
C GLY A 23 -12.65 -4.16 38.83
N ILE A 24 -12.85 -4.72 37.62
CA ILE A 24 -14.06 -4.55 36.80
C ILE A 24 -14.71 -3.15 36.79
N GLY A 25 -14.74 -2.57 35.58
CA GLY A 25 -15.50 -1.37 35.19
C GLY A 25 -14.52 -0.28 34.77
N THR A 26 -14.52 0.29 33.57
CA THR A 26 -15.50 0.36 32.49
C THR A 26 -14.67 0.53 31.21
N THR A 27 -14.83 -0.33 30.22
CA THR A 27 -14.44 0.02 28.85
C THR A 27 -15.31 1.20 28.43
N TYR A 28 -14.75 2.40 28.47
CA TYR A 28 -15.22 3.46 27.60
C TYR A 28 -14.89 3.01 26.17
N VAL A 29 -15.86 2.35 25.55
CA VAL A 29 -15.98 2.42 24.09
C VAL A 29 -16.21 3.90 23.83
N ARG A 30 -15.15 4.61 23.46
CA ARG A 30 -15.33 5.85 22.74
C ARG A 30 -15.90 5.39 21.41
N GLU A 31 -17.22 5.43 21.27
CA GLU A 31 -17.82 5.51 19.95
C GLU A 31 -17.21 6.75 19.31
N SER A 32 -16.13 6.57 18.55
CA SER A 32 -15.88 7.44 17.42
C SER A 32 -17.00 7.13 16.46
N GLY A 33 -18.15 7.77 16.68
CA GLY A 33 -19.14 7.93 15.65
C GLY A 33 -18.42 8.59 14.49
N THR A 34 -18.03 7.78 13.51
CA THR A 34 -17.86 8.29 12.16
C THR A 34 -19.21 8.88 11.82
N VAL A 35 -19.30 10.22 11.88
CA VAL A 35 -20.37 10.92 11.20
C VAL A 35 -20.11 10.63 9.74
N LEU A 36 -20.66 9.52 9.23
CA LEU A 36 -20.78 9.34 7.80
C LEU A 36 -21.49 10.59 7.29
N PRO A 37 -20.95 11.27 6.25
CA PRO A 37 -21.65 12.40 5.67
C PRO A 37 -23.09 11.98 5.32
N PRO A 38 -24.05 12.92 5.34
CA PRO A 38 -25.45 12.60 5.10
C PRO A 38 -25.55 11.76 3.83
N SER A 39 -26.21 10.61 3.90
CA SER A 39 -26.54 9.85 2.71
C SER A 39 -27.36 10.78 1.81
N TYR A 40 -26.73 11.29 0.76
CA TYR A 40 -27.42 12.03 -0.29
C TYR A 40 -28.38 11.04 -0.95
N ALA A 41 -29.62 11.07 -0.47
CA ALA A 41 -30.73 10.32 -1.01
C ALA A 41 -31.02 10.86 -2.41
N GLY A 42 -30.38 10.24 -3.39
CA GLY A 42 -30.53 10.50 -4.81
C GLY A 42 -29.20 10.33 -5.53
N ASN A 43 -28.71 9.11 -5.69
CA ASN A 43 -27.52 8.92 -6.52
C ASN A 43 -27.74 7.83 -7.57
N SER A 44 -27.94 8.26 -8.80
CA SER A 44 -27.53 7.53 -10.00
C SER A 44 -26.01 7.65 -10.14
N GLY A 45 -25.26 7.21 -9.12
CA GLY A 45 -23.82 7.47 -8.97
C GLY A 45 -22.95 6.30 -9.43
N TYR A 46 -21.69 6.60 -9.76
CA TYR A 46 -20.67 5.61 -10.11
C TYR A 46 -19.96 5.10 -8.85
N ASP A 47 -19.52 3.83 -8.84
CA ASP A 47 -18.69 3.26 -7.77
C ASP A 47 -17.19 3.43 -8.06
N LEU A 48 -16.80 3.21 -9.33
CA LEU A 48 -15.42 3.21 -9.81
C LEU A 48 -15.20 4.34 -10.84
N LEU A 49 -14.22 5.19 -10.58
CA LEU A 49 -13.67 6.16 -11.52
C LEU A 49 -12.37 5.62 -12.12
N ILE A 50 -12.31 5.49 -13.44
CA ILE A 50 -11.08 5.23 -14.17
C ILE A 50 -10.59 6.55 -14.77
N VAL A 51 -9.42 7.02 -14.35
CA VAL A 51 -8.75 8.19 -14.96
C VAL A 51 -7.63 7.70 -15.86
N THR A 52 -7.54 8.19 -17.11
CA THR A 52 -6.59 7.66 -18.10
C THR A 52 -6.18 8.69 -19.16
N PRO A 53 -5.01 8.61 -19.81
CA PRO A 53 -4.78 9.39 -21.03
C PRO A 53 -5.70 8.90 -22.16
N SER A 54 -6.11 9.81 -23.03
CA SER A 54 -7.08 9.57 -24.12
C SER A 54 -6.68 8.40 -25.04
N GLU A 55 -5.38 8.18 -25.22
CA GLU A 55 -4.82 7.09 -26.03
C GLU A 55 -5.08 5.67 -25.47
N PHE A 56 -5.40 5.53 -24.17
CA PHE A 56 -5.70 4.24 -23.55
C PHE A 56 -7.20 3.98 -23.35
N ALA A 57 -8.05 4.99 -23.56
CA ALA A 57 -9.48 4.93 -23.25
C ALA A 57 -10.24 3.80 -23.98
N ILE A 58 -9.90 3.53 -25.24
CA ILE A 58 -10.54 2.47 -26.04
C ILE A 58 -10.18 1.08 -25.48
N ALA A 59 -8.92 0.87 -25.09
CA ALA A 59 -8.45 -0.41 -24.57
C ALA A 59 -9.08 -0.78 -23.21
N LEU A 60 -9.63 0.20 -22.49
CA LEU A 60 -10.28 0.02 -21.19
C LEU A 60 -11.77 -0.31 -21.28
N GLN A 61 -12.42 -0.13 -22.43
CA GLN A 61 -13.86 -0.38 -22.59
C GLN A 61 -14.31 -1.80 -22.16
N PRO A 62 -13.55 -2.88 -22.45
CA PRO A 62 -13.89 -4.21 -21.95
C PRO A 62 -13.92 -4.30 -20.43
N LEU A 63 -13.01 -3.58 -19.74
CA LEU A 63 -12.97 -3.57 -18.27
C LEU A 63 -14.19 -2.86 -17.70
N ILE A 64 -14.59 -1.73 -18.27
CA ILE A 64 -15.82 -1.00 -17.86
C ILE A 64 -17.03 -1.92 -17.98
N THR A 65 -17.22 -2.53 -19.16
CA THR A 65 -18.31 -3.47 -19.41
C THR A 65 -18.31 -4.63 -18.40
N HIS A 66 -17.12 -5.16 -18.10
CA HIS A 66 -16.97 -6.23 -17.13
C HIS A 66 -17.36 -5.79 -15.72
N LYS A 67 -16.87 -4.63 -15.24
CA LYS A 67 -17.19 -4.09 -13.92
C LYS A 67 -18.67 -3.78 -13.76
N ASP A 68 -19.29 -3.15 -14.76
CA ASP A 68 -20.73 -2.88 -14.76
C ASP A 68 -21.55 -4.19 -14.69
N SER A 69 -21.13 -5.23 -15.41
CA SER A 69 -21.79 -6.54 -15.37
C SER A 69 -21.64 -7.27 -14.01
N HIS A 70 -20.67 -6.85 -13.20
CA HIS A 70 -20.45 -7.33 -11.82
C HIS A 70 -21.00 -6.36 -10.77
N GLY A 71 -21.82 -5.38 -11.17
CA GLY A 71 -22.50 -4.47 -10.27
C GLY A 71 -21.61 -3.36 -9.71
N VAL A 72 -20.46 -3.08 -10.33
CA VAL A 72 -19.59 -1.96 -10.01
C VAL A 72 -19.77 -0.91 -11.10
N GLN A 73 -20.61 0.10 -10.85
CA GLN A 73 -20.91 1.13 -11.85
C GLN A 73 -19.65 1.94 -12.14
N THR A 74 -19.18 1.91 -13.39
CA THR A 74 -17.86 2.43 -13.74
C THR A 74 -17.97 3.60 -14.72
N ILE A 75 -17.28 4.71 -14.41
CA ILE A 75 -17.07 5.82 -15.34
C ILE A 75 -15.60 5.90 -15.72
N LEU A 76 -15.34 6.11 -17.02
CA LEU A 76 -14.01 6.44 -17.53
C LEU A 76 -13.98 7.92 -17.88
N VAL A 77 -12.94 8.60 -17.39
CA VAL A 77 -12.66 10.00 -17.68
C VAL A 77 -11.21 10.11 -18.15
N THR A 78 -11.01 10.79 -19.26
CA THR A 78 -9.69 11.06 -19.80
C THR A 78 -9.03 12.24 -19.09
N LEU A 79 -7.71 12.28 -19.08
CA LEU A 79 -6.98 13.44 -18.54
C LEU A 79 -7.32 14.74 -19.28
N ASP A 80 -7.57 14.67 -20.59
CA ASP A 80 -8.03 15.83 -21.37
C ASP A 80 -9.36 16.35 -20.83
N GLU A 81 -10.34 15.46 -20.55
CA GLU A 81 -11.63 15.83 -19.97
C GLU A 81 -11.49 16.42 -18.55
N VAL A 82 -10.56 15.88 -17.73
CA VAL A 82 -10.23 16.45 -16.41
C VAL A 82 -9.69 17.87 -16.56
N TYR A 83 -8.75 18.10 -17.48
CA TYR A 83 -8.06 19.38 -17.64
C TYR A 83 -8.88 20.43 -18.39
N ASN A 84 -9.83 20.01 -19.23
CA ASN A 84 -10.75 20.89 -19.94
C ASN A 84 -11.97 21.29 -19.08
N GLY A 85 -12.23 20.54 -18.00
CA GLY A 85 -13.37 20.79 -17.12
C GLY A 85 -14.69 20.31 -17.72
N ASP A 86 -14.66 19.16 -18.40
CA ASP A 86 -15.82 18.65 -19.12
C ASP A 86 -16.93 18.15 -18.18
N TYR A 87 -16.56 17.83 -16.93
CA TYR A 87 -17.48 17.37 -15.88
C TYR A 87 -17.57 18.33 -14.69
N PHE A 88 -16.43 18.87 -14.25
CA PHE A 88 -16.33 19.76 -13.07
C PHE A 88 -15.53 21.02 -13.40
N THR A 89 -15.68 22.06 -12.58
CA THR A 89 -14.84 23.26 -12.72
C THR A 89 -13.40 22.91 -12.35
N VAL A 90 -12.46 23.19 -13.26
CA VAL A 90 -11.04 22.86 -13.05
C VAL A 90 -10.47 23.67 -11.89
N GLN A 91 -9.86 22.96 -10.94
CA GLN A 91 -9.13 23.49 -9.79
C GLN A 91 -7.75 22.82 -9.72
N GLY A 92 -6.80 23.42 -9.00
CA GLY A 92 -5.45 22.85 -8.83
C GLY A 92 -4.37 23.56 -9.66
N ARG A 93 -3.19 23.69 -9.06
CA ARG A 93 -2.04 24.45 -9.57
C ARG A 93 -1.25 23.71 -10.65
N ASP A 94 -1.31 22.38 -10.64
CA ASP A 94 -0.61 21.50 -11.57
C ASP A 94 -1.48 20.28 -11.93
N ASP A 95 -1.00 19.45 -12.84
CA ASP A 95 -1.77 18.34 -13.40
C ASP A 95 -2.12 17.25 -12.37
N ALA A 96 -1.29 17.03 -11.35
CA ALA A 96 -1.60 16.08 -10.27
C ALA A 96 -2.63 16.66 -9.29
N GLU A 97 -2.54 17.94 -8.93
CA GLU A 97 -3.53 18.59 -8.07
C GLU A 97 -4.89 18.72 -8.77
N LYS A 98 -4.92 18.97 -10.09
CA LYS A 98 -6.15 18.92 -10.90
C LYS A 98 -6.84 17.57 -10.85
N VAL A 99 -6.09 16.47 -10.99
CA VAL A 99 -6.63 15.11 -10.85
C VAL A 99 -7.15 14.90 -9.43
N LYS A 100 -6.44 15.37 -8.40
CA LYS A 100 -6.88 15.26 -7.01
C LYS A 100 -8.19 16.01 -6.73
N TYR A 101 -8.34 17.24 -7.22
CA TYR A 101 -9.60 17.99 -7.14
C TYR A 101 -10.73 17.30 -7.91
N PHE A 102 -10.44 16.76 -9.10
CA PHE A 102 -11.42 15.98 -9.84
C PHE A 102 -11.92 14.77 -9.05
N ILE A 103 -11.02 14.04 -8.38
CA ILE A 103 -11.37 12.92 -7.51
C ILE A 103 -12.25 13.39 -6.34
N LYS A 104 -11.89 14.50 -5.69
CA LYS A 104 -12.72 15.11 -4.63
C LYS A 104 -14.14 15.38 -5.13
N ASP A 105 -14.30 16.07 -6.26
CA ASP A 105 -15.60 16.44 -6.79
C ASP A 105 -16.38 15.17 -7.25
N ALA A 106 -15.70 14.15 -7.76
CA ALA A 106 -16.31 12.86 -8.09
C ALA A 106 -16.78 12.08 -6.85
N ILE A 107 -16.08 12.18 -5.71
CA ILE A 107 -16.55 11.63 -4.44
C ILE A 107 -17.82 12.35 -3.99
N GLU A 108 -17.80 13.68 -4.00
CA GLU A 108 -18.90 14.52 -3.48
C GLU A 108 -20.15 14.47 -4.36
N GLU A 109 -20.00 14.52 -5.68
CA GLU A 109 -21.11 14.61 -6.63
C GLU A 109 -21.55 13.24 -7.17
N TRP A 110 -20.62 12.30 -7.37
CA TRP A 110 -20.94 10.98 -7.96
C TRP A 110 -20.93 9.84 -6.94
N GLY A 111 -20.38 10.04 -5.74
CA GLY A 111 -20.29 9.00 -4.72
C GLY A 111 -19.21 7.96 -4.99
N ILE A 112 -18.16 8.32 -5.74
CA ILE A 112 -17.02 7.44 -6.04
C ILE A 112 -16.41 6.87 -4.76
N LYS A 113 -16.13 5.56 -4.79
CA LYS A 113 -15.43 4.83 -3.71
C LYS A 113 -14.08 4.30 -4.15
N TYR A 114 -13.94 4.00 -5.45
CA TYR A 114 -12.74 3.42 -6.02
C TYR A 114 -12.23 4.30 -7.17
N VAL A 115 -10.92 4.51 -7.22
CA VAL A 115 -10.24 5.21 -8.30
C VAL A 115 -9.16 4.29 -8.87
N MET A 116 -9.19 4.12 -10.18
CA MET A 116 -8.13 3.45 -10.93
C MET A 116 -7.41 4.45 -11.84
N LEU A 117 -6.15 4.72 -11.50
CA LEU A 117 -5.26 5.54 -12.30
C LEU A 117 -4.60 4.66 -13.37
N VAL A 118 -4.89 4.89 -14.65
CA VAL A 118 -4.31 4.11 -15.74
C VAL A 118 -3.31 4.95 -16.51
N GLY A 119 -2.04 4.55 -16.46
CA GLY A 119 -0.91 5.23 -17.07
C GLY A 119 0.30 5.23 -16.13
N GLY A 120 1.49 5.03 -16.70
CA GLY A 120 2.77 5.06 -15.99
C GLY A 120 3.69 6.17 -16.46
N ARG A 121 5.00 5.99 -16.24
CA ARG A 121 6.05 6.86 -16.76
C ARG A 121 6.23 6.65 -18.27
N ARG A 122 6.28 7.74 -19.04
CA ARG A 122 6.58 7.70 -20.47
C ARG A 122 8.00 7.15 -20.70
N PRO A 123 8.20 6.31 -21.74
CA PRO A 123 9.54 5.90 -22.14
C PRO A 123 10.41 7.11 -22.51
N GLY A 124 11.64 7.15 -22.00
CA GLY A 124 12.57 8.25 -22.27
C GLY A 124 13.58 8.46 -21.17
N VAL A 125 14.52 9.38 -21.40
CA VAL A 125 15.50 9.82 -20.39
C VAL A 125 14.85 10.82 -19.43
N ALA A 126 14.03 11.73 -19.96
CA ALA A 126 13.25 12.66 -19.16
C ALA A 126 12.18 11.91 -18.37
N GLU A 127 11.94 12.34 -17.13
CA GLU A 127 10.85 11.83 -16.32
C GLU A 127 9.54 12.52 -16.71
N GLU A 128 8.87 11.93 -17.69
CA GLU A 128 7.56 12.37 -18.15
C GLU A 128 6.50 11.31 -17.84
N TRP A 129 5.24 11.72 -17.68
CA TRP A 129 4.17 10.86 -17.20
C TRP A 129 3.01 10.80 -18.20
N PHE A 130 2.44 9.60 -18.39
CA PHE A 130 1.13 9.44 -19.02
C PHE A 130 0.02 9.81 -18.05
N MET A 131 0.18 9.41 -16.79
CA MET A 131 -0.70 9.73 -15.67
C MET A 131 0.15 10.38 -14.58
N PRO A 132 -0.17 11.62 -14.14
CA PRO A 132 0.62 12.33 -13.15
C PRO A 132 0.91 11.50 -11.90
N ALA A 133 2.04 11.77 -11.27
CA ALA A 133 2.43 11.22 -9.98
C ALA A 133 2.82 12.37 -9.05
N ARG A 134 2.76 12.14 -7.73
CA ARG A 134 3.22 13.11 -6.73
C ARG A 134 4.43 12.58 -5.98
N TYR A 135 5.35 13.49 -5.69
CA TYR A 135 6.48 13.23 -4.80
C TYR A 135 6.22 13.84 -3.43
N SER A 136 6.48 13.06 -2.38
CA SER A 136 6.60 13.50 -0.99
C SER A 136 8.05 13.84 -0.69
N HIS A 137 8.35 15.03 -0.21
CA HIS A 137 9.70 15.55 0.04
C HIS A 137 10.15 15.34 1.48
N ILE A 138 10.19 14.06 1.88
CA ILE A 138 10.70 13.65 3.19
C ILE A 138 12.19 13.35 3.03
N VAL A 139 13.02 13.90 3.93
CA VAL A 139 14.44 13.58 4.04
C VAL A 139 14.59 12.55 5.13
N ASP A 140 14.98 11.33 4.75
CA ASP A 140 15.28 10.29 5.71
C ASP A 140 16.74 10.36 6.18
N ASP A 141 16.98 9.85 7.39
CA ASP A 141 18.33 9.72 7.97
C ASP A 141 18.75 8.24 7.95
N VAL A 142 18.80 7.66 6.74
CA VAL A 142 19.22 6.27 6.52
C VAL A 142 20.52 6.21 5.71
N GLU A 143 21.11 5.00 5.64
CA GLU A 143 22.42 4.76 5.02
C GLU A 143 22.51 5.21 3.55
N THR A 144 21.39 5.14 2.81
CA THR A 144 21.26 5.71 1.46
C THR A 144 20.21 6.82 1.49
N PRO A 145 20.61 8.09 1.69
CA PRO A 145 19.68 9.19 1.83
C PRO A 145 18.80 9.35 0.60
N GLU A 146 17.50 9.40 0.81
CA GLU A 146 16.51 9.78 -0.20
C GLU A 146 15.80 11.06 0.23
N ASN A 147 15.61 11.93 -0.74
CA ASN A 147 15.09 13.29 -0.53
C ASN A 147 13.69 13.47 -1.13
N LYS A 148 13.12 12.43 -1.75
CA LYS A 148 11.72 12.38 -2.18
C LYS A 148 11.24 10.98 -2.54
N TYR A 149 9.93 10.74 -2.37
CA TYR A 149 9.27 9.45 -2.62
C TYR A 149 8.03 9.61 -3.48
N LEU A 150 7.82 8.73 -4.46
CA LEU A 150 6.54 8.68 -5.17
C LEU A 150 5.43 8.20 -4.25
N SER A 151 4.27 8.85 -4.31
CA SER A 151 3.13 8.46 -3.50
C SER A 151 1.80 8.72 -4.20
N ASP A 152 1.10 7.65 -4.54
CA ASP A 152 -0.30 7.71 -4.97
C ASP A 152 -1.27 7.89 -3.79
N LEU A 153 -0.80 7.79 -2.53
CA LEU A 153 -1.60 8.19 -1.36
C LEU A 153 -2.03 9.66 -1.48
N TYR A 154 -1.26 10.49 -2.19
CA TYR A 154 -1.66 11.86 -2.53
C TYR A 154 -3.03 11.95 -3.20
N PHE A 155 -3.38 10.99 -4.07
CA PHE A 155 -4.68 10.96 -4.75
C PHE A 155 -5.80 10.34 -3.90
N ALA A 156 -5.44 9.69 -2.79
CA ALA A 156 -6.37 9.01 -1.89
C ALA A 156 -6.73 9.85 -0.66
N ASP A 157 -5.77 10.58 -0.10
CA ASP A 157 -5.94 11.53 1.02
C ASP A 157 -6.50 12.85 0.47
N ILE A 158 -7.82 13.02 0.52
CA ILE A 158 -8.56 14.14 -0.06
C ILE A 158 -8.82 15.22 1.00
N TYR A 159 -9.14 14.81 2.23
CA TYR A 159 -9.52 15.70 3.31
C TYR A 159 -8.57 15.56 4.50
N ASP A 160 -8.26 16.68 5.14
CA ASP A 160 -7.63 16.67 6.45
C ASP A 160 -8.63 16.31 7.57
N SER A 161 -8.11 16.13 8.78
CA SER A 161 -8.91 15.84 9.97
C SER A 161 -10.00 16.88 10.30
N GLY A 162 -9.93 18.09 9.72
CA GLY A 162 -10.92 19.15 9.84
C GLY A 162 -11.97 19.14 8.72
N GLY A 163 -11.84 18.26 7.73
CA GLY A 163 -12.69 18.17 6.54
C GLY A 163 -12.31 19.16 5.43
N ASN A 164 -11.15 19.83 5.53
CA ASN A 164 -10.65 20.72 4.46
C ASN A 164 -9.85 19.91 3.44
N PHE A 165 -9.69 20.46 2.23
CA PHE A 165 -8.87 19.81 1.22
C PHE A 165 -7.40 19.65 1.67
N SER A 166 -6.90 18.42 1.63
CA SER A 166 -5.52 18.05 1.97
C SER A 166 -4.59 18.34 0.78
N SER A 167 -3.98 19.54 0.72
CA SER A 167 -3.12 19.91 -0.42
C SER A 167 -1.78 19.18 -0.44
N TRP A 168 -1.34 18.67 0.71
CA TRP A 168 0.04 18.25 1.00
C TRP A 168 1.09 19.38 0.91
N ASP A 169 0.66 20.62 0.77
CA ASP A 169 1.52 21.81 0.70
C ASP A 169 0.87 22.91 1.54
N THR A 170 1.15 22.91 2.84
CA THR A 170 0.52 23.76 3.86
C THR A 170 1.04 25.19 3.77
N ASN A 171 2.32 25.34 3.40
CA ASN A 171 2.97 26.64 3.30
C ASN A 171 2.85 27.27 1.89
N ASN A 172 2.29 26.54 0.91
CA ASN A 172 2.07 26.93 -0.48
C ASN A 172 3.36 27.25 -1.26
N ASN A 173 4.46 26.56 -0.97
CA ASN A 173 5.75 26.76 -1.65
C ASN A 173 5.91 25.88 -2.92
N GLY A 174 4.97 24.96 -3.19
CA GLY A 174 5.01 24.03 -4.32
C GLY A 174 5.88 22.79 -4.11
N ILE A 175 6.34 22.56 -2.88
CA ILE A 175 7.02 21.35 -2.42
C ILE A 175 6.03 20.62 -1.52
N PHE A 176 5.83 19.33 -1.76
CA PHE A 176 4.74 18.59 -1.14
C PHE A 176 5.27 17.64 -0.08
N SER A 177 4.62 17.63 1.08
CA SER A 177 4.96 16.81 2.25
C SER A 177 6.41 17.01 2.68
N GLU A 178 6.84 18.28 2.76
CA GLU A 178 8.20 18.66 3.13
C GLU A 178 8.47 18.35 4.61
N TRP A 179 9.48 17.50 4.85
CA TRP A 179 9.95 17.18 6.18
C TRP A 179 11.47 16.94 6.18
N HIS A 180 12.21 17.90 6.74
CA HIS A 180 13.67 17.81 6.87
C HIS A 180 14.10 17.00 8.10
N SER A 181 15.20 16.26 7.97
CA SER A 181 15.76 15.45 9.05
C SER A 181 16.14 16.32 10.26
N GLY A 182 15.68 15.89 11.44
CA GLY A 182 15.90 16.61 12.70
C GLY A 182 15.01 17.84 12.92
N GLU A 183 14.12 18.15 11.98
CA GLU A 183 13.19 19.28 12.05
C GLU A 183 11.73 18.83 12.24
N LYS A 184 10.84 19.79 12.49
CA LYS A 184 9.39 19.52 12.43
C LYS A 184 8.97 19.50 10.97
N ALA A 185 7.94 18.72 10.64
CA ALA A 185 7.36 18.75 9.30
C ALA A 185 6.86 20.17 8.97
N ASP A 186 7.23 20.67 7.79
CA ASP A 186 6.77 21.96 7.27
C ASP A 186 5.35 21.84 6.71
N ASP A 187 5.04 20.68 6.13
CA ASP A 187 3.71 20.33 5.66
C ASP A 187 3.05 19.29 6.57
N THR A 188 1.77 19.51 6.85
CA THR A 188 0.96 18.57 7.63
C THR A 188 -0.21 18.08 6.80
N ALA A 189 -0.31 16.76 6.67
CA ALA A 189 -1.50 16.05 6.19
C ALA A 189 -1.82 14.95 7.21
N ASP A 190 -3.07 14.50 7.29
CA ASP A 190 -3.42 13.40 8.21
C ASP A 190 -3.06 12.02 7.65
N LEU A 191 -2.85 11.93 6.33
CA LEU A 191 -2.42 10.75 5.59
C LEU A 191 -3.45 9.60 5.61
N TYR A 192 -4.71 9.90 5.93
CA TYR A 192 -5.79 8.93 5.87
C TYR A 192 -6.41 8.91 4.46
N PRO A 193 -6.45 7.76 3.78
CA PRO A 193 -7.09 7.68 2.48
C PRO A 193 -8.62 7.77 2.63
N ASP A 194 -9.24 8.70 1.91
CA ASP A 194 -10.69 8.89 1.81
C ASP A 194 -11.34 8.07 0.68
N VAL A 195 -10.53 7.62 -0.27
CA VAL A 195 -10.95 6.84 -1.43
C VAL A 195 -9.93 5.73 -1.73
N TYR A 196 -10.40 4.57 -2.20
CA TYR A 196 -9.51 3.48 -2.57
C TYR A 196 -8.83 3.78 -3.91
N VAL A 197 -7.51 3.94 -3.91
CA VAL A 197 -6.73 4.20 -5.12
C VAL A 197 -5.90 2.98 -5.52
N GLY A 198 -5.94 2.64 -6.79
CA GLY A 198 -4.99 1.71 -7.42
C GLY A 198 -4.47 2.27 -8.74
N ARG A 199 -3.25 1.87 -9.14
CA ARG A 199 -2.63 2.27 -10.40
C ARG A 199 -2.35 1.07 -11.30
N LEU A 200 -2.69 1.21 -12.58
CA LEU A 200 -2.14 0.38 -13.66
C LEU A 200 -1.06 1.21 -14.38
N PRO A 201 0.24 1.06 -14.03
CA PRO A 201 1.31 1.92 -14.53
C PRO A 201 1.74 1.57 -15.97
N CYS A 202 0.76 1.37 -16.86
CA CYS A 202 0.98 0.97 -18.24
C CYS A 202 1.65 2.08 -19.05
N ARG A 203 2.61 1.71 -19.90
CA ARG A 203 3.42 2.61 -20.72
C ARG A 203 3.02 2.59 -22.20
N ASN A 204 2.07 1.75 -22.56
CA ASN A 204 1.54 1.58 -23.92
C ASN A 204 0.20 0.81 -23.90
N GLU A 205 -0.51 0.82 -25.02
CA GLU A 205 -1.81 0.15 -25.19
C GLU A 205 -1.74 -1.38 -24.98
N PHE A 206 -0.63 -2.02 -25.33
CA PHE A 206 -0.46 -3.47 -25.16
C PHE A 206 -0.44 -3.88 -23.69
N GLU A 207 0.24 -3.11 -22.84
CA GLU A 207 0.24 -3.31 -21.40
C GLU A 207 -1.15 -3.08 -20.80
N VAL A 208 -1.90 -2.07 -21.27
CA VAL A 208 -3.29 -1.84 -20.84
C VAL A 208 -4.16 -3.05 -21.16
N LYS A 209 -4.13 -3.54 -22.41
CA LYS A 209 -4.87 -4.75 -22.81
C LYS A 209 -4.49 -5.96 -21.97
N THR A 210 -3.20 -6.16 -21.73
CA THR A 210 -2.70 -7.26 -20.89
C THR A 210 -3.27 -7.19 -19.47
N MET A 211 -3.31 -6.00 -18.86
CA MET A 211 -3.87 -5.84 -17.51
C MET A 211 -5.39 -6.01 -17.48
N VAL A 212 -6.10 -5.46 -18.47
CA VAL A 212 -7.56 -5.64 -18.64
C VAL A 212 -7.90 -7.13 -18.75
N ASP A 213 -7.22 -7.86 -19.64
CA ASP A 213 -7.47 -9.29 -19.86
C ASP A 213 -7.19 -10.10 -18.59
N LYS A 214 -6.10 -9.80 -17.86
CA LYS A 214 -5.77 -10.44 -16.59
C LYS A 214 -6.85 -10.21 -15.52
N ILE A 215 -7.31 -8.97 -15.35
CA ILE A 215 -8.35 -8.63 -14.37
C ILE A 215 -9.64 -9.38 -14.69
N ILE A 216 -10.13 -9.28 -15.94
CA ILE A 216 -11.36 -9.93 -16.38
C ILE A 216 -11.28 -11.45 -16.24
N THR A 217 -10.14 -12.05 -16.61
CA THR A 217 -9.93 -13.50 -16.51
C THR A 217 -9.94 -13.94 -15.05
N TYR A 218 -9.26 -13.20 -14.18
CA TYR A 218 -9.19 -13.51 -12.76
C TYR A 218 -10.57 -13.42 -12.08
N GLU A 219 -11.32 -12.34 -12.33
CA GLU A 219 -12.61 -12.10 -11.69
C GLU A 219 -13.70 -13.09 -12.16
N ASN A 220 -13.67 -13.52 -13.43
CA ASN A 220 -14.59 -14.53 -13.94
C ASN A 220 -14.20 -15.98 -13.58
N GLY A 221 -12.90 -16.25 -13.42
CA GLY A 221 -12.35 -17.59 -13.55
C GLY A 221 -11.71 -18.17 -12.29
N THR A 222 -11.31 -17.36 -11.32
CA THR A 222 -10.46 -17.81 -10.20
C THR A 222 -11.23 -18.52 -9.09
N TYR A 223 -12.49 -18.14 -8.82
CA TYR A 223 -13.25 -18.69 -7.70
C TYR A 223 -13.34 -20.22 -7.77
N GLY A 224 -12.96 -20.89 -6.66
CA GLY A 224 -12.98 -22.34 -6.54
C GLY A 224 -11.86 -23.08 -7.27
N LYS A 225 -10.87 -22.38 -7.86
CA LYS A 225 -9.73 -23.05 -8.50
C LYS A 225 -8.75 -23.61 -7.46
N PRO A 226 -8.29 -24.87 -7.59
CA PRO A 226 -7.39 -25.48 -6.61
C PRO A 226 -6.08 -24.73 -6.37
N TRP A 227 -5.50 -24.14 -7.43
CA TRP A 227 -4.24 -23.38 -7.34
C TRP A 227 -4.38 -22.14 -6.45
N PHE A 228 -5.59 -21.58 -6.32
CA PHE A 228 -5.82 -20.36 -5.54
C PHE A 228 -5.61 -20.59 -4.05
N ASN A 229 -5.89 -21.80 -3.55
CA ASN A 229 -5.80 -22.11 -2.12
C ASN A 229 -4.34 -22.23 -1.62
N ARG A 230 -3.33 -21.94 -2.43
CA ARG A 230 -1.92 -21.95 -2.03
C ARG A 230 -1.44 -20.55 -1.69
N ILE A 231 -0.74 -20.41 -0.56
CA ILE A 231 0.02 -19.20 -0.20
C ILE A 231 1.51 -19.52 -0.24
N VAL A 232 2.24 -18.80 -1.08
CA VAL A 232 3.70 -18.93 -1.20
C VAL A 232 4.35 -17.86 -0.32
N ALA A 233 5.19 -18.28 0.62
CA ALA A 233 5.91 -17.38 1.52
C ALA A 233 7.41 -17.49 1.22
N VAL A 234 7.99 -16.41 0.70
CA VAL A 234 9.40 -16.30 0.32
C VAL A 234 10.12 -15.40 1.31
N GLY A 235 11.13 -15.91 2.01
CA GLY A 235 11.77 -15.18 3.09
C GLY A 235 13.14 -15.74 3.44
N GLY A 236 13.88 -14.98 4.23
CA GLY A 236 15.17 -15.37 4.76
C GLY A 236 15.59 -14.47 5.90
N ASP A 237 16.89 -14.34 6.11
CA ASP A 237 17.45 -13.50 7.17
C ASP A 237 17.74 -12.09 6.63
N THR A 238 16.73 -11.23 6.56
CA THR A 238 16.86 -9.88 5.98
C THR A 238 17.95 -9.07 6.68
N TYR A 239 18.06 -9.16 8.00
CA TYR A 239 19.06 -8.46 8.80
C TYR A 239 19.81 -9.45 9.71
N PRO A 240 20.87 -10.11 9.21
CA PRO A 240 21.56 -11.21 9.91
C PRO A 240 22.27 -10.84 11.22
N SER A 241 22.27 -9.56 11.60
CA SER A 241 22.73 -9.09 12.90
C SER A 241 21.74 -9.38 14.02
N ASN A 242 20.48 -9.72 13.69
CA ASN A 242 19.46 -10.15 14.65
C ASN A 242 19.65 -11.63 15.05
N ASP A 243 19.02 -12.05 16.15
CA ASP A 243 19.03 -13.44 16.61
C ASP A 243 17.91 -14.32 16.00
N TYR A 244 17.12 -13.76 15.08
CA TYR A 244 16.03 -14.42 14.36
C TYR A 244 15.99 -13.98 12.88
N TYR A 245 15.40 -14.82 12.03
CA TYR A 245 15.28 -14.58 10.58
C TYR A 245 14.02 -13.75 10.30
N GLU A 246 14.16 -12.43 10.27
CA GLU A 246 13.04 -11.47 10.20
C GLU A 246 12.03 -11.82 9.07
N GLY A 247 12.51 -12.06 7.86
CA GLY A 247 11.63 -12.35 6.72
C GLY A 247 10.83 -13.64 6.91
N GLU A 248 11.42 -14.68 7.52
CA GLU A 248 10.72 -15.92 7.84
C GLU A 248 9.71 -15.76 8.99
N VAL A 249 10.00 -14.91 9.97
CA VAL A 249 9.06 -14.57 11.07
C VAL A 249 7.83 -13.85 10.52
N THR A 250 8.01 -12.85 9.67
CA THR A 250 6.89 -12.13 9.03
C THR A 250 6.09 -13.05 8.12
N ASN A 251 6.77 -13.87 7.32
CA ASN A 251 6.15 -14.93 6.52
C ASN A 251 5.30 -15.89 7.38
N GLN A 252 5.83 -16.36 8.51
CA GLN A 252 5.09 -17.26 9.39
C GLN A 252 3.84 -16.59 9.94
N LYS A 253 3.91 -15.30 10.31
CA LYS A 253 2.74 -14.55 10.76
C LYS A 253 1.66 -14.48 9.68
N VAL A 254 2.03 -14.23 8.43
CA VAL A 254 1.08 -14.25 7.30
C VAL A 254 0.45 -15.64 7.12
N ILE A 255 1.25 -16.70 7.19
CA ILE A 255 0.75 -18.08 7.09
C ILE A 255 -0.27 -18.39 8.19
N ASP A 256 -0.01 -17.95 9.43
CA ASP A 256 -0.89 -18.22 10.58
C ASP A 256 -2.25 -17.49 10.47
N GLU A 257 -2.28 -16.31 9.85
CA GLU A 257 -3.51 -15.55 9.59
C GLU A 257 -4.31 -16.12 8.40
N MET A 258 -3.64 -16.73 7.42
CA MET A 258 -4.23 -17.25 6.18
C MET A 258 -4.83 -18.66 6.37
N GLN A 259 -5.66 -18.83 7.38
CA GLN A 259 -6.32 -20.11 7.68
C GLN A 259 -7.13 -20.62 6.48
N GLY A 260 -6.95 -21.90 6.15
CA GLY A 260 -7.61 -22.54 4.99
C GLY A 260 -6.77 -22.52 3.70
N PHE A 261 -5.64 -21.82 3.68
CA PHE A 261 -4.66 -21.92 2.60
C PHE A 261 -3.61 -23.00 2.91
N GLU A 262 -3.09 -23.64 1.86
CA GLU A 262 -1.92 -24.52 1.90
C GLU A 262 -0.64 -23.67 1.82
N PRO A 263 0.19 -23.65 2.87
CA PRO A 263 1.42 -22.87 2.86
C PRO A 263 2.51 -23.59 2.07
N VAL A 264 3.19 -22.84 1.21
CA VAL A 264 4.40 -23.23 0.49
C VAL A 264 5.53 -22.30 0.91
N LYS A 265 6.46 -22.80 1.72
CA LYS A 265 7.58 -22.02 2.22
C LYS A 265 8.77 -22.12 1.27
N LEU A 266 9.34 -20.97 0.94
CA LEU A 266 10.64 -20.82 0.28
C LEU A 266 11.52 -19.99 1.22
N TRP A 267 12.14 -20.69 2.14
CA TRP A 267 12.94 -20.16 3.24
C TRP A 267 14.41 -20.51 3.08
N THR A 268 15.29 -19.60 3.49
CA THR A 268 16.73 -19.83 3.39
C THR A 268 17.21 -20.75 4.51
N SER A 269 16.54 -20.74 5.67
CA SER A 269 16.92 -21.54 6.85
C SER A 269 16.77 -23.05 6.68
N ASP A 270 15.77 -23.50 5.91
CA ASP A 270 15.54 -24.91 5.61
C ASP A 270 16.06 -25.35 4.23
N GLY A 271 16.67 -24.41 3.49
CA GLY A 271 17.24 -24.62 2.17
C GLY A 271 16.21 -24.83 1.06
N SER A 272 14.94 -24.52 1.27
CA SER A 272 13.91 -24.52 0.22
C SER A 272 14.04 -23.35 -0.76
N LEU A 273 14.66 -22.24 -0.34
CA LEU A 273 15.06 -21.12 -1.20
C LEU A 273 16.57 -21.10 -1.42
N LYS A 274 17.03 -21.42 -2.63
CA LYS A 274 18.45 -21.38 -3.00
C LYS A 274 18.77 -20.32 -4.04
N ASN A 275 17.82 -20.04 -4.94
CA ASN A 275 17.92 -19.00 -5.96
C ASN A 275 16.57 -18.78 -6.67
N TRP A 276 16.55 -17.84 -7.59
CA TRP A 276 15.42 -17.48 -8.46
C TRP A 276 14.66 -18.66 -9.08
N ARG A 277 15.33 -19.80 -9.37
CA ARG A 277 14.67 -20.96 -9.99
C ARG A 277 13.63 -21.58 -9.06
N ASP A 278 13.86 -21.57 -7.75
CA ASP A 278 12.92 -22.13 -6.77
C ASP A 278 11.65 -21.27 -6.74
N VAL A 279 11.81 -19.95 -6.80
CA VAL A 279 10.69 -18.99 -6.88
C VAL A 279 9.91 -19.15 -8.19
N VAL A 280 10.57 -19.11 -9.35
CA VAL A 280 9.93 -19.26 -10.66
C VAL A 280 9.20 -20.61 -10.76
N LYS A 281 9.85 -21.70 -10.35
CA LYS A 281 9.24 -23.04 -10.33
C LYS A 281 7.98 -23.07 -9.48
N THR A 282 8.00 -22.42 -8.32
CA THR A 282 6.88 -22.41 -7.37
C THR A 282 5.71 -21.59 -7.90
N ILE A 283 5.97 -20.38 -8.44
CA ILE A 283 4.93 -19.55 -9.06
C ILE A 283 4.31 -20.27 -10.26
N ASN A 284 5.10 -20.95 -11.08
CA ASN A 284 4.62 -21.69 -12.26
C ASN A 284 3.69 -22.87 -11.92
N GLN A 285 3.67 -23.33 -10.66
CA GLN A 285 2.70 -24.32 -10.19
C GLN A 285 1.35 -23.68 -9.79
N GLY A 286 1.26 -22.35 -9.77
CA GLY A 286 0.07 -21.58 -9.40
C GLY A 286 -0.09 -21.38 -7.89
N CYS A 287 -0.36 -20.16 -7.47
CA CYS A 287 -0.74 -19.81 -6.11
C CYS A 287 -1.75 -18.66 -6.11
N GLY A 288 -2.58 -18.55 -5.06
CA GLY A 288 -3.50 -17.41 -4.91
C GLY A 288 -2.80 -16.19 -4.33
N PHE A 289 -1.89 -16.42 -3.39
CA PHE A 289 -1.10 -15.37 -2.75
C PHE A 289 0.38 -15.70 -2.78
N ILE A 290 1.21 -14.66 -2.92
CA ILE A 290 2.65 -14.74 -2.72
C ILE A 290 3.11 -13.56 -1.85
N ASN A 291 3.87 -13.87 -0.80
CA ASN A 291 4.44 -12.89 0.11
C ASN A 291 5.97 -13.00 0.08
N PHE A 292 6.64 -11.91 -0.28
CA PHE A 292 8.09 -11.79 -0.24
C PHE A 292 8.50 -10.94 0.97
N GLU A 293 9.49 -11.35 1.74
CA GLU A 293 10.04 -10.55 2.86
C GLU A 293 11.57 -10.59 2.85
N GLY A 294 12.19 -9.47 2.49
CA GLY A 294 13.63 -9.39 2.30
C GLY A 294 14.09 -7.99 1.85
N HIS A 295 15.22 -7.95 1.17
CA HIS A 295 15.75 -6.75 0.54
C HIS A 295 15.15 -6.54 -0.85
N GLY A 296 15.03 -5.27 -1.22
CA GLY A 296 14.54 -4.88 -2.52
C GLY A 296 15.43 -3.83 -3.18
N SER A 297 15.34 -3.78 -4.49
CA SER A 297 15.73 -2.64 -5.31
C SER A 297 14.67 -2.44 -6.39
N PRO A 298 14.73 -1.35 -7.17
CA PRO A 298 13.75 -1.10 -8.22
C PRO A 298 13.57 -2.26 -9.22
N THR A 299 14.55 -3.18 -9.33
CA THR A 299 14.52 -4.28 -10.31
C THR A 299 14.79 -5.67 -9.73
N THR A 300 14.96 -5.80 -8.42
CA THR A 300 15.45 -7.04 -7.77
C THR A 300 14.82 -7.23 -6.39
N TRP A 301 14.58 -8.49 -6.04
CA TRP A 301 14.35 -8.91 -4.66
C TRP A 301 15.39 -9.97 -4.26
N ALA A 302 15.90 -9.87 -3.03
CA ALA A 302 16.89 -10.80 -2.49
C ALA A 302 16.81 -10.91 -0.96
N THR A 303 17.48 -11.90 -0.38
CA THR A 303 17.61 -12.07 1.07
C THR A 303 18.93 -12.77 1.40
N HIS A 304 19.22 -13.02 2.68
CA HIS A 304 20.43 -13.72 3.13
C HIS A 304 20.13 -15.11 3.72
N PRO A 305 21.12 -16.03 3.70
CA PRO A 305 21.11 -17.21 4.56
C PRO A 305 21.17 -16.82 6.05
N PRO A 306 20.77 -17.73 6.95
CA PRO A 306 20.91 -17.54 8.40
C PRO A 306 22.32 -17.07 8.82
N TYR A 307 22.38 -15.94 9.52
CA TYR A 307 23.60 -15.41 10.12
C TYR A 307 24.75 -15.14 9.13
N ASP A 308 24.45 -14.92 7.84
CA ASP A 308 25.44 -14.64 6.79
C ASP A 308 25.05 -13.45 5.92
N GLU A 309 25.39 -12.25 6.38
CA GLU A 309 25.19 -10.98 5.65
C GLU A 309 26.03 -10.87 4.38
N SER A 310 27.11 -11.67 4.25
CA SER A 310 28.01 -11.58 3.10
C SER A 310 27.48 -12.30 1.85
N THR A 311 26.59 -13.26 2.04
CA THR A 311 26.03 -14.08 0.97
C THR A 311 24.64 -13.61 0.58
N TRP A 312 24.42 -13.34 -0.72
CA TRP A 312 23.11 -12.96 -1.26
C TRP A 312 22.40 -14.14 -1.93
N ILE A 313 21.14 -14.37 -1.56
CA ILE A 313 20.22 -15.27 -2.24
C ILE A 313 19.22 -14.43 -3.04
N TYR A 314 19.44 -14.38 -4.36
CA TYR A 314 18.57 -13.65 -5.26
C TYR A 314 17.29 -14.44 -5.58
N GLY A 315 16.14 -13.83 -5.29
CA GLY A 315 14.82 -14.32 -5.67
C GLY A 315 14.45 -13.86 -7.09
N LEU A 316 13.49 -12.95 -7.26
CA LEU A 316 13.13 -12.47 -8.61
C LEU A 316 13.85 -11.17 -8.97
N GLN A 317 14.21 -11.06 -10.25
CA GLN A 317 14.63 -9.81 -10.88
C GLN A 317 13.83 -9.63 -12.18
N ILE A 318 13.83 -8.41 -12.73
CA ILE A 318 13.04 -8.07 -13.93
C ILE A 318 13.28 -9.02 -15.11
N PHE A 319 14.50 -9.54 -15.27
CA PHE A 319 14.86 -10.41 -16.38
C PHE A 319 14.41 -11.87 -16.19
N GLN A 320 13.98 -12.27 -14.99
CA GLN A 320 13.29 -13.55 -14.77
C GLN A 320 11.77 -13.46 -14.99
N MET A 321 11.17 -12.26 -15.05
CA MET A 321 9.72 -12.14 -15.27
C MET A 321 9.23 -12.86 -16.54
N PRO A 322 9.96 -12.83 -17.68
CA PRO A 322 9.58 -13.61 -18.87
C PRO A 322 9.66 -15.13 -18.71
N LEU A 323 10.26 -15.65 -17.63
CA LEU A 323 10.37 -17.08 -17.34
C LEU A 323 9.16 -17.62 -16.55
N LEU A 324 8.25 -16.73 -16.12
CA LEU A 324 6.98 -17.12 -15.53
C LEU A 324 6.07 -17.69 -16.63
N SER A 325 5.51 -18.86 -16.35
CA SER A 325 4.63 -19.64 -17.24
C SER A 325 3.39 -20.17 -16.51
N ASN A 326 3.00 -19.50 -15.43
CA ASN A 326 1.79 -19.78 -14.65
C ASN A 326 0.46 -19.49 -15.38
N GLY A 327 0.50 -18.97 -16.62
CA GLY A 327 -0.69 -18.68 -17.42
C GLY A 327 -1.66 -17.77 -16.65
N ASP A 328 -2.93 -18.16 -16.59
CA ASP A 328 -3.99 -17.43 -15.89
C ASP A 328 -4.07 -17.72 -14.38
N MET A 329 -3.10 -18.44 -13.81
CA MET A 329 -2.97 -18.64 -12.36
C MET A 329 -2.27 -17.43 -11.74
N LEU A 330 -2.97 -16.30 -11.69
CA LEU A 330 -2.42 -14.98 -11.35
C LEU A 330 -2.47 -14.75 -9.82
N PRO A 331 -1.34 -14.79 -9.08
CA PRO A 331 -1.36 -14.53 -7.66
C PRO A 331 -1.51 -13.04 -7.34
N VAL A 332 -2.09 -12.75 -6.17
CA VAL A 332 -1.92 -11.45 -5.50
C VAL A 332 -0.55 -11.46 -4.81
N CYS A 333 0.31 -10.51 -5.18
CA CYS A 333 1.67 -10.41 -4.67
C CYS A 333 1.79 -9.28 -3.65
N VAL A 334 2.32 -9.59 -2.48
CA VAL A 334 2.77 -8.62 -1.47
C VAL A 334 4.28 -8.74 -1.35
N VAL A 335 4.98 -7.60 -1.35
CA VAL A 335 6.44 -7.57 -1.31
C VAL A 335 6.92 -6.61 -0.23
N GLY A 336 7.53 -7.20 0.81
CA GLY A 336 8.42 -6.55 1.74
C GLY A 336 9.82 -6.48 1.14
N GLY A 337 10.20 -5.27 0.73
CA GLY A 337 11.50 -4.95 0.15
C GLY A 337 11.55 -3.50 -0.34
N CYS A 338 12.71 -2.86 -0.16
CA CYS A 338 12.91 -1.47 -0.58
C CYS A 338 12.68 -1.29 -2.09
N HIS A 339 12.04 -0.19 -2.49
CA HIS A 339 11.89 0.26 -3.88
C HIS A 339 11.23 -0.71 -4.89
N ASN A 340 10.71 -1.87 -4.49
CA ASN A 340 10.12 -2.81 -5.45
C ASN A 340 8.86 -2.26 -6.14
N SER A 341 8.19 -1.30 -5.52
CA SER A 341 7.05 -0.55 -6.09
C SER A 341 7.45 0.84 -6.57
N LEU A 342 8.74 1.15 -6.71
CA LEU A 342 9.19 2.41 -7.29
C LEU A 342 8.91 2.41 -8.79
N PHE A 343 7.92 3.17 -9.26
CA PHE A 343 7.42 3.08 -10.64
C PHE A 343 7.87 4.25 -11.56
N ASN A 344 8.88 5.04 -11.17
CA ASN A 344 9.53 6.05 -12.04
C ASN A 344 10.80 5.54 -12.74
N ILE A 345 11.14 4.27 -12.61
CA ILE A 345 12.29 3.63 -13.28
C ILE A 345 11.99 3.39 -14.76
N SER A 346 13.00 3.58 -15.63
CA SER A 346 12.86 3.51 -17.09
C SER A 346 13.21 2.17 -17.69
#